data_AF-A0A060YCE7-F1
#
_entry.id   AF-A0A060YCE7-F1
#
_cell.length_a   1.000
_cell.length_b   1.000
_cell.length_c   1.000
_cell.angle_alpha   90.00
_cell.angle_beta   90.00
_cell.angle_gamma   90.00
#
_symmetry.space_group_name_H-M   'P 1'
#
loop_
_entity.id
_entity.type
_entity.pdbx_description
1 polymer ?
#
loop_
_entity_poly.entity_id
_entity_poly.type
_entity_poly.pdbx_seq_one_letter_code
_entity_poly.pdbx_strand_id
1 'polypeptide(L)' 'MVFIRSLNSLGPIAIRMAKLAINQGIEVDLNTGLAIEEACYAQVIPTKDRLEGLAAFKEKRPPRFKGE' A
#
# COMPACT_ATOMS: atom_id res chain seq x y z
N MET A 1 5.60 20.84 2.49
CA MET A 1 5.15 20.62 1.09
C MET A 1 5.80 19.41 0.40
N VAL A 2 7.05 19.04 0.72
CA VAL A 2 7.78 17.93 0.04
C VAL A 2 7.18 16.55 0.34
N PHE A 3 6.72 16.28 1.58
CA PHE A 3 6.19 14.98 2.00
C PHE A 3 4.93 14.53 1.23
N ILE A 4 4.01 15.47 0.96
CA ILE A 4 2.77 15.18 0.21
C ILE A 4 3.08 14.78 -1.23
N ARG A 5 4.09 15.40 -1.85
CA ARG A 5 4.51 15.05 -3.21
C ARG A 5 5.06 13.63 -3.29
N SER A 6 5.79 13.18 -2.26
CA SER A 6 6.31 11.81 -2.19
C SER A 6 5.20 10.76 -2.04
N LEU A 7 4.13 11.10 -1.33
CA LEU A 7 2.98 10.19 -1.15
C LEU A 7 2.14 10.08 -2.43
N ASN A 8 2.01 11.15 -3.22
CA ASN A 8 1.26 11.13 -4.48
C ASN A 8 1.90 10.22 -5.54
N SER A 9 3.21 9.94 -5.44
CA SER A 9 3.91 9.00 -6.33
C SER A 9 3.80 7.53 -5.91
N LEU A 10 3.13 7.23 -4.80
CA LEU A 10 2.91 5.86 -4.31
C LEU A 10 1.49 5.38 -4.67
N GLY A 11 1.28 4.07 -4.62
CA GLY A 11 -0.02 3.46 -4.89
C GLY A 11 -1.08 3.97 -3.91
N PRO A 12 -2.13 4.69 -4.35
CA PRO A 12 -3.12 5.29 -3.44
C PRO A 12 -3.89 4.24 -2.64
N ILE A 13 -4.16 3.06 -3.24
CA ILE A 13 -4.80 1.95 -2.53
C ILE A 13 -3.86 1.40 -1.45
N ALA A 14 -2.57 1.22 -1.78
CA ALA A 14 -1.57 0.70 -0.84
C ALA A 14 -1.36 1.63 0.36
N ILE A 15 -1.24 2.96 0.15
CA ILE A 15 -1.15 3.93 1.26
C ILE A 15 -2.39 3.86 2.14
N ARG A 16 -3.59 3.81 1.54
CA ARG A 16 -4.84 3.78 2.30
C ARG A 16 -4.92 2.54 3.19
N MET A 17 -4.56 1.38 2.64
CA MET A 17 -4.54 0.13 3.41
C MET A 17 -3.46 0.13 4.48
N ALA A 18 -2.26 0.65 4.20
CA ALA A 18 -1.21 0.78 5.20
C ALA A 18 -1.64 1.67 6.38
N LYS A 19 -2.28 2.82 6.09
CA LYS A 19 -2.80 3.70 7.14
C LYS A 19 -3.89 3.01 7.97
N LEU A 20 -4.76 2.23 7.33
CA LEU A 20 -5.82 1.49 8.01
C LEU A 20 -5.25 0.40 8.91
N ALA A 21 -4.28 -0.38 8.42
CA ALA A 21 -3.60 -1.41 9.18
C ALA A 21 -2.87 -0.84 10.40
N ILE A 22 -2.15 0.28 10.26
CA ILE A 22 -1.47 0.93 11.39
C ILE A 22 -2.48 1.41 12.44
N ASN A 23 -3.54 2.10 12.00
CA ASN A 23 -4.53 2.65 12.92
C ASN A 23 -5.32 1.58 13.68
N GLN A 24 -5.59 0.44 13.04
CA GLN A 24 -6.36 -0.64 13.67
C GLN A 24 -5.46 -1.62 14.42
N GLY A 25 -4.26 -1.88 13.91
CA GLY A 25 -3.29 -2.82 14.49
C GLY A 25 -2.68 -2.35 15.80
N ILE A 26 -2.57 -1.03 16.02
CA ILE A 26 -2.03 -0.48 17.28
C ILE A 26 -2.98 -0.63 18.47
N GLU A 27 -4.28 -0.78 18.23
CA GLU A 27 -5.32 -0.86 19.26
C GLU A 27 -5.60 -2.30 19.72
N VAL A 28 -4.90 -3.29 19.15
CA VAL A 28 -5.16 -4.71 19.37
C VAL A 28 -3.90 -5.47 19.78
N ASP A 29 -4.05 -6.72 20.22
CA ASP A 29 -2.92 -7.61 20.46
C ASP A 29 -2.19 -7.95 19.15
N LEU A 30 -0.95 -8.42 19.27
CA LEU A 30 -0.08 -8.69 18.13
C LEU A 30 -0.69 -9.68 17.12
N ASN A 31 -1.38 -10.73 17.57
CA ASN A 31 -1.94 -11.72 16.65
C ASN A 31 -3.10 -11.13 15.85
N THR A 32 -3.97 -10.38 16.52
CA THR A 32 -5.07 -9.66 15.85
C THR A 32 -4.52 -8.58 14.90
N GLY A 33 -3.46 -7.87 15.31
CA GLY A 33 -2.79 -6.87 14.47
C GLY A 33 -2.23 -7.48 13.18
N LEU A 34 -1.55 -8.63 13.28
CA LEU A 34 -1.05 -9.37 12.12
C LEU A 34 -2.17 -9.84 11.19
N ALA A 35 -3.29 -10.29 11.74
CA ALA A 35 -4.46 -10.69 10.94
C ALA A 35 -5.07 -9.49 10.19
N ILE A 36 -5.11 -8.30 10.81
CA ILE A 36 -5.56 -7.06 10.18
C ILE A 36 -4.59 -6.65 9.06
N GLU A 37 -3.28 -6.72 9.30
CA GLU A 37 -2.26 -6.45 8.29
C GLU A 37 -2.41 -7.40 7.08
N GLU A 38 -2.58 -8.70 7.33
CA GLU A 38 -2.80 -9.70 6.28
C GLU A 38 -4.06 -9.40 5.45
N ALA A 39 -5.17 -9.06 6.10
CA ALA A 39 -6.41 -8.68 5.42
C ALA A 39 -6.24 -7.42 4.57
N CYS A 40 -5.55 -6.40 5.10
CA CYS A 40 -5.25 -5.17 4.38
C CYS A 40 -4.34 -5.43 3.17
N TYR A 41 -3.35 -6.32 3.33
CA TYR A 41 -2.45 -6.71 2.28
C TYR A 41 -3.16 -7.49 1.17
N ALA A 42 -4.05 -8.42 1.53
CA ALA A 42 -4.85 -9.20 0.59
C ALA A 42 -5.67 -8.33 -0.37
N GLN A 43 -6.15 -7.17 0.09
CA GLN A 43 -6.87 -6.20 -0.76
C GLN A 43 -5.97 -5.49 -1.78
N VAL A 44 -4.66 -5.39 -1.53
CA VAL A 44 -3.70 -4.76 -2.44
C VAL A 44 -3.20 -5.77 -3.50
N ILE A 45 -3.17 -7.07 -3.19
CA ILE A 45 -2.70 -8.13 -4.11
C ILE A 45 -3.38 -8.09 -5.50
N PRO A 46 -4.71 -7.98 -5.63
CA PRO A 46 -5.37 -7.99 -6.94
C PRO A 46 -5.30 -6.66 -7.71
N THR A 47 -4.70 -5.61 -7.13
CA THR A 47 -4.66 -4.28 -7.76
C THR A 47 -3.71 -4.24 -8.95
N LYS A 48 -4.06 -3.47 -9.98
CA LYS A 48 -3.20 -3.19 -11.13
C LYS A 48 -2.00 -2.35 -10.71
N ASP A 49 -2.17 -1.49 -9.72
CA ASP A 49 -1.08 -0.69 -9.14
C ASP A 49 0.06 -1.57 -8.61
N ARG A 50 -0.24 -2.73 -8.01
CA ARG A 50 0.81 -3.68 -7.59
C ARG A 50 1.58 -4.22 -8.79
N LEU A 51 0.89 -4.60 -9.86
CA LEU A 51 1.53 -5.12 -11.07
C LEU A 51 2.40 -4.05 -11.75
N GLU A 52 1.90 -2.83 -11.84
CA GLU A 52 2.66 -1.68 -12.35
C GLU A 52 3.88 -1.36 -11.47
N GLY A 53 3.76 -1.44 -10.15
CA GLY A 53 4.89 -1.29 -9.23
C GLY A 53 6.00 -2.33 -9.47
N LEU A 54 5.62 -3.59 -9.68
CA LEU A 54 6.55 -4.67 -10.01
C LEU A 54 7.19 -4.48 -11.40
N ALA A 55 6.39 -4.08 -12.41
CA ALA A 55 6.88 -3.81 -13.75
C ALA A 55 7.86 -2.64 -13.76
N ALA A 56 7.49 -1.51 -13.13
CA ALA A 56 8.33 -0.33 -13.02
C ALA A 56 9.64 -0.61 -12.26
N PHE A 57 9.60 -1.44 -11.22
CA PHE A 57 10.80 -1.90 -10.51
C PHE A 57 11.71 -2.72 -11.41
N LYS A 58 11.15 -3.68 -12.17
CA LYS A 58 11.89 -4.48 -13.15
C LYS A 58 12.51 -3.62 -14.25
N GLU A 59 11.78 -2.62 -14.72
CA GLU A 59 12.19 -1.68 -15.78
C GLU A 59 13.06 -0.53 -15.26
N LYS A 60 13.31 -0.42 -13.94
CA LYS A 60 14.03 0.69 -13.28
C LYS A 60 13.50 2.08 -13.64
N ARG A 61 12.19 2.19 -13.86
CA ARG A 61 11.49 3.44 -14.17
C ARG A 61 10.59 3.85 -13.00
N PRO A 62 10.20 5.13 -12.89
CA PRO A 62 9.20 5.53 -11.91
C PRO A 62 7.84 4.85 -12.22
N PRO A 63 7.18 4.26 -11.21
CA PRO A 63 5.85 3.65 -11.36
C PRO A 63 4.78 4.71 -11.60
N ARG A 64 3.73 4.35 -12.34
CA ARG A 64 2.57 5.21 -12.59
C ARG A 64 1.30 4.59 -12.00
N PHE A 65 1.10 4.81 -10.71
CA PHE A 65 -0.08 4.33 -10.02
C PHE A 65 -1.33 5.13 -10.42
N LYS A 66 -2.45 4.44 -10.61
CA LYS A 66 -3.76 5.01 -10.99
C LYS A 66 -4.84 4.78 -9.93
N GLY A 67 -4.60 3.92 -8.94
CA GLY A 67 -5.61 3.54 -7.95
C GLY A 67 -6.60 2.51 -8.47
N GLU A 68 -6.12 1.56 -9.27
CA GLU A 68 -6.89 0.44 -9.85
C GLU A 68 -6.27 -0.91 -9.46
#